data_AF-A0A932WEY7-F1
#
_entry.id   AF-A0A932WEY7-F1
#
_cell.length_a   1.000
_cell.length_b   1.000
_cell.length_c   1.000
_cell.angle_alpha   90.00
_cell.angle_beta   90.00
_cell.angle_gamma   90.00
#
_symmetry.space_group_name_H-M   'P 1'
#
loop_
_entity.id
_entity.type
_entity.pdbx_description
1 polymer ?
#
loop_
_entity_poly.entity_id
_entity_poly.type
_entity_poly.pdbx_seq_one_letter_code
_entity_poly.pdbx_strand_id
1 'polypeptide(L)'
;MNLIIVGLSHKTAPVEIREKLSFPAQTIGEPLNRLCTSYEINEGVIISTCNRVEVCAVTRDIEKGLWQVKKFLSEYHHIPTEALDEHLYSYTSEYAVKHLFRVCSGLDSMVLGEPQILGQVKDAYGYALQHKTAGVIMNKLFHKAFSVAKRIRTETKIGSSAVSISYAAVELARKIFGTLEGKMVMLIGAGE
;
A
#
# COMPACT_ATOMS: atom_id res chain seq x y z
N MET A 1 -3.86 -8.21 21.65
CA MET A 1 -4.21 -7.84 20.26
C MET A 1 -2.94 -7.29 19.64
N ASN A 2 -2.55 -7.83 18.50
CA ASN A 2 -1.30 -7.58 17.80
C ASN A 2 -1.60 -6.99 16.42
N LEU A 3 -0.74 -6.09 15.96
CA LEU A 3 -0.79 -5.55 14.61
C LEU A 3 0.08 -6.40 13.68
N ILE A 4 -0.44 -6.72 12.50
CA ILE A 4 0.31 -7.39 11.45
C ILE A 4 0.12 -6.66 10.12
N ILE A 5 1.13 -6.69 9.27
CA ILE A 5 1.04 -6.32 7.87
C ILE A 5 1.61 -7.46 7.05
N VAL A 6 0.83 -7.96 6.09
CA VAL A 6 1.29 -8.94 5.10
C VAL A 6 1.02 -8.37 3.72
N GLY A 7 2.00 -8.46 2.84
CA GLY A 7 1.84 -7.90 1.51
C GLY A 7 3.09 -8.03 0.68
N LEU A 8 3.04 -7.38 -0.47
CA LEU A 8 4.15 -7.28 -1.41
C LEU A 8 4.26 -5.86 -1.94
N SER A 9 5.41 -5.54 -2.53
CA SER A 9 5.66 -4.23 -3.13
C SER A 9 6.52 -4.36 -4.36
N HIS A 10 6.73 -3.26 -5.08
CA HIS A 10 7.67 -3.16 -6.19
C HIS A 10 9.10 -3.62 -5.85
N LYS A 11 9.46 -3.71 -4.56
CA LYS A 11 10.76 -4.22 -4.10
C LYS A 11 10.84 -5.74 -4.01
N THR A 12 9.70 -6.42 -3.80
CA THR A 12 9.65 -7.86 -3.54
C THR A 12 8.96 -8.65 -4.65
N ALA A 13 8.18 -7.97 -5.50
CA ALA A 13 7.40 -8.61 -6.55
C ALA A 13 7.47 -7.83 -7.87
N PRO A 14 7.63 -8.54 -9.00
CA PRO A 14 7.54 -7.93 -10.32
C PRO A 14 6.10 -7.49 -10.62
N VAL A 15 5.92 -6.69 -11.69
CA VAL A 15 4.62 -6.04 -11.96
C VAL A 15 3.51 -7.06 -12.25
N GLU A 16 3.84 -8.15 -12.92
CA GLU A 16 2.93 -9.21 -13.32
C GLU A 16 2.32 -9.95 -12.12
N ILE A 17 3.06 -10.06 -11.02
CA ILE A 17 2.55 -10.61 -9.76
C ILE A 17 1.70 -9.56 -9.04
N ARG A 18 2.16 -8.30 -8.99
CA ARG A 18 1.43 -7.20 -8.35
C ARG A 18 0.05 -6.96 -8.97
N GLU A 19 -0.05 -6.99 -10.28
CA GLU A 19 -1.32 -6.80 -10.99
C GLU A 19 -2.33 -7.90 -10.68
N LYS A 20 -1.87 -9.15 -10.53
CA LYS A 20 -2.73 -10.28 -10.16
C LYS A 20 -3.26 -10.17 -8.73
N LEU A 21 -2.52 -9.55 -7.82
CA LEU A 21 -2.94 -9.30 -6.42
C LEU A 21 -3.67 -7.97 -6.23
N SER A 22 -3.87 -7.17 -7.29
CA SER A 22 -4.51 -5.87 -7.16
C SER A 22 -5.98 -6.01 -6.77
N PHE A 23 -6.42 -5.16 -5.84
CA PHE A 23 -7.83 -5.00 -5.50
C PHE A 23 -8.37 -3.69 -6.10
N PRO A 24 -9.34 -3.76 -7.05
CA PRO A 24 -10.01 -2.57 -7.57
C PRO A 24 -10.85 -1.87 -6.50
N ALA A 25 -10.81 -0.53 -6.47
CA ALA A 25 -11.54 0.26 -5.48
C ALA A 25 -13.07 0.03 -5.54
N GLN A 26 -13.62 -0.22 -6.72
CA GLN A 26 -15.06 -0.44 -6.91
C GLN A 26 -15.54 -1.76 -6.28
N THR A 27 -14.65 -2.74 -6.13
CA THR A 27 -14.98 -4.08 -5.63
C THR A 27 -14.35 -4.37 -4.28
N ILE A 28 -13.72 -3.40 -3.63
CA ILE A 28 -12.93 -3.58 -2.40
C ILE A 28 -13.76 -4.02 -1.17
N GLY A 29 -15.07 -3.80 -1.20
CA GLY A 29 -15.96 -4.14 -0.07
C GLY A 29 -16.08 -5.64 0.21
N GLU A 30 -16.21 -6.46 -0.82
CA GLU A 30 -16.27 -7.93 -0.69
C GLU A 30 -14.97 -8.54 -0.12
N PRO A 31 -13.76 -8.21 -0.61
CA PRO A 31 -12.51 -8.71 -0.03
C PRO A 31 -12.30 -8.23 1.42
N LEU A 32 -12.66 -6.98 1.74
CA LEU A 32 -12.60 -6.47 3.12
C LEU A 32 -13.49 -7.30 4.06
N ASN A 33 -14.74 -7.55 3.66
CA ASN A 33 -15.67 -8.36 4.46
C ASN A 33 -15.18 -9.81 4.59
N ARG A 34 -14.68 -10.41 3.50
CA ARG A 34 -14.15 -11.77 3.50
C ARG A 34 -12.93 -11.92 4.41
N LEU A 35 -12.03 -10.93 4.41
CA LEU A 35 -10.88 -10.88 5.32
C LEU A 35 -11.31 -10.94 6.79
N CYS A 36 -12.32 -10.15 7.18
CA CYS A 36 -12.82 -10.06 8.55
C CYS A 36 -13.86 -11.13 8.92
N THR A 37 -14.19 -12.05 8.00
CA THR A 37 -15.07 -13.19 8.31
C THR A 37 -14.36 -14.23 9.18
N SER A 38 -13.03 -14.30 9.13
CA SER A 38 -12.24 -15.18 9.99
C SER A 38 -12.16 -14.65 11.41
N TYR A 39 -12.33 -15.54 12.40
CA TYR A 39 -12.21 -15.21 13.82
C TYR A 39 -10.78 -14.78 14.22
N GLU A 40 -9.78 -15.06 13.39
CA GLU A 40 -8.38 -14.68 13.61
C GLU A 40 -8.11 -13.20 13.29
N ILE A 41 -8.98 -12.54 12.52
CA ILE A 41 -8.82 -11.13 12.11
C ILE A 41 -9.96 -10.29 12.70
N ASN A 42 -9.61 -9.40 13.64
CA ASN A 42 -10.59 -8.56 14.32
C ASN A 42 -10.86 -7.24 13.58
N GLU A 43 -9.85 -6.68 12.94
CA GLU A 43 -9.93 -5.46 12.14
C GLU A 43 -8.99 -5.61 10.94
N GLY A 44 -9.33 -5.01 9.80
CA GLY A 44 -8.58 -5.15 8.56
C GLY A 44 -8.72 -3.95 7.61
N VAL A 45 -7.60 -3.56 7.01
CA VAL A 45 -7.52 -2.56 5.94
C VAL A 45 -6.68 -3.14 4.80
N ILE A 46 -7.16 -3.01 3.57
CA ILE A 46 -6.45 -3.43 2.35
C ILE A 46 -5.94 -2.18 1.64
N ILE A 47 -4.62 -2.07 1.52
CA ILE A 47 -3.94 -1.01 0.77
C ILE A 47 -3.53 -1.60 -0.58
N SER A 48 -4.22 -1.21 -1.63
CA SER A 48 -3.94 -1.66 -3.00
C SER A 48 -3.60 -0.45 -3.86
N THR A 49 -2.37 -0.40 -4.38
CA THR A 49 -1.89 0.64 -5.29
C THR A 49 -1.14 0.00 -6.45
N CYS A 50 -0.71 0.79 -7.43
CA CYS A 50 0.13 0.28 -8.51
C CYS A 50 1.45 -0.34 -8.01
N ASN A 51 1.97 0.09 -6.85
CA ASN A 51 3.29 -0.29 -6.36
C ASN A 51 3.29 -1.23 -5.15
N ARG A 52 2.12 -1.53 -4.57
CA ARG A 52 2.00 -2.43 -3.41
C ARG A 52 0.59 -2.96 -3.22
N VAL A 53 0.52 -4.14 -2.64
CA VAL A 53 -0.71 -4.73 -2.08
C VAL A 53 -0.37 -5.17 -0.66
N GLU A 54 -1.03 -4.57 0.32
CA GLU A 54 -0.81 -4.85 1.74
C GLU A 54 -2.13 -5.02 2.47
N VAL A 55 -2.17 -5.99 3.37
CA VAL A 55 -3.25 -6.18 4.33
C VAL A 55 -2.72 -5.81 5.72
N CYS A 56 -3.24 -4.73 6.28
CA CYS A 56 -2.99 -4.33 7.66
C CYS A 56 -4.12 -4.86 8.54
N ALA A 57 -3.79 -5.72 9.51
CA ALA A 57 -4.78 -6.42 10.31
C ALA A 57 -4.47 -6.40 11.81
N VAL A 58 -5.54 -6.52 12.61
CA VAL A 58 -5.46 -6.79 14.04
C VAL A 58 -5.82 -8.23 14.31
N THR A 59 -4.97 -8.93 15.05
CA THR A 59 -5.19 -10.33 15.43
C THR A 59 -4.93 -10.56 16.92
N ARG A 60 -5.45 -11.64 17.49
CA ARG A 60 -5.10 -12.08 18.85
C ARG A 60 -3.83 -12.92 18.85
N ASP A 61 -3.59 -13.67 17.79
CA ASP A 61 -2.49 -14.62 17.64
C ASP A 61 -1.72 -14.27 16.36
N ILE A 62 -0.44 -13.93 16.49
CA ILE A 62 0.36 -13.46 15.37
C ILE A 62 0.49 -14.53 14.30
N GLU A 63 0.80 -15.78 14.67
CA GLU A 63 1.07 -16.84 13.69
C GLU A 63 -0.20 -17.18 12.91
N LYS A 64 -1.32 -17.34 13.61
CA LYS A 64 -2.61 -17.61 12.97
C LYS A 64 -3.11 -16.45 12.13
N GLY A 65 -2.91 -15.22 12.60
CA GLY A 65 -3.24 -14.02 11.83
C GLY A 65 -2.43 -13.93 10.54
N LEU A 66 -1.12 -14.14 10.60
CA LEU A 66 -0.26 -14.16 9.41
C LEU A 66 -0.69 -15.24 8.41
N TRP A 67 -0.91 -16.46 8.89
CA TRP A 67 -1.38 -17.57 8.07
C TRP A 67 -2.75 -17.25 7.43
N GLN A 68 -3.69 -16.71 8.19
CA GLN A 68 -5.02 -16.36 7.71
C GLN A 68 -4.99 -15.29 6.62
N VAL A 69 -4.13 -14.28 6.74
CA VAL A 69 -3.99 -13.24 5.71
C VAL A 69 -3.37 -13.82 4.43
N LYS A 70 -2.33 -14.65 4.55
CA LYS A 70 -1.73 -15.33 3.38
C LYS A 70 -2.73 -16.23 2.66
N LYS A 71 -3.48 -17.03 3.42
CA LYS A 71 -4.57 -17.87 2.91
C LYS A 71 -5.64 -17.04 2.22
N PHE A 72 -6.06 -15.92 2.82
CA PHE A 72 -7.02 -15.01 2.21
C PHE A 72 -6.54 -14.49 0.85
N LEU A 73 -5.30 -13.99 0.75
CA LEU A 73 -4.72 -13.52 -0.51
C LEU A 73 -4.66 -14.63 -1.56
N SER A 74 -4.25 -15.83 -1.15
CA SER A 74 -4.18 -17.02 -2.01
C SER A 74 -5.56 -17.40 -2.58
N GLU A 75 -6.56 -17.55 -1.71
CA GLU A 75 -7.91 -17.96 -2.11
C GLU A 75 -8.66 -16.88 -2.89
N TYR A 76 -8.42 -15.60 -2.58
CA TYR A 76 -9.08 -14.50 -3.26
C TYR A 76 -8.61 -14.37 -4.71
N HIS A 77 -7.29 -14.41 -4.91
CA HIS A 77 -6.67 -14.23 -6.22
C HIS A 77 -6.46 -15.54 -6.98
N HIS A 78 -6.82 -16.68 -6.38
CA HIS A 78 -6.62 -18.01 -6.96
C HIS A 78 -5.15 -18.29 -7.31
N ILE A 79 -4.24 -17.87 -6.43
CA ILE A 79 -2.80 -18.07 -6.57
C ILE A 79 -2.33 -19.00 -5.46
N PRO A 80 -1.58 -20.08 -5.74
CA PRO A 80 -1.05 -20.97 -4.71
C PRO A 80 -0.27 -20.20 -3.64
N THR A 81 -0.40 -20.60 -2.37
CA THR A 81 0.24 -19.89 -1.25
C THR A 81 1.76 -19.92 -1.39
N GLU A 82 2.30 -21.03 -1.88
CA GLU A 82 3.74 -21.25 -2.12
C GLU A 82 4.29 -20.25 -3.13
N ALA A 83 3.53 -19.93 -4.19
CA ALA A 83 3.92 -18.95 -5.19
C ALA A 83 3.85 -17.51 -4.66
N LEU A 84 3.02 -17.24 -3.65
CA LEU A 84 2.97 -15.93 -3.00
C LEU A 84 4.08 -15.77 -1.97
N ASP A 85 4.43 -16.83 -1.25
CA ASP A 85 5.38 -16.78 -0.14
C ASP A 85 6.77 -16.29 -0.55
N GLU A 86 7.19 -16.52 -1.80
CA GLU A 86 8.46 -16.00 -2.34
C GLU A 86 8.47 -14.46 -2.47
N HIS A 87 7.30 -13.83 -2.53
CA HIS A 87 7.14 -12.39 -2.78
C HIS A 87 6.58 -11.62 -1.59
N LEU A 88 5.88 -12.31 -0.68
CA LEU A 88 5.24 -11.71 0.48
C LEU A 88 6.27 -11.42 1.58
N TYR A 89 6.19 -10.22 2.14
CA TYR A 89 6.79 -9.91 3.43
C TYR A 89 5.73 -9.89 4.53
N SER A 90 6.18 -9.98 5.76
CA SER A 90 5.34 -9.90 6.95
C SER A 90 6.02 -9.05 8.01
N TYR A 91 5.28 -8.08 8.56
CA TYR A 91 5.71 -7.25 9.68
C TYR A 91 4.74 -7.43 10.83
N THR A 92 5.27 -7.42 12.06
CA THR A 92 4.48 -7.62 13.27
C THR A 92 4.74 -6.50 14.27
N SER A 93 3.72 -6.17 15.07
CA SER A 93 3.77 -5.22 16.18
C SER A 93 4.44 -3.89 15.80
N GLU A 94 5.55 -3.53 16.44
CA GLU A 94 6.25 -2.26 16.19
C GLU A 94 6.75 -2.14 14.74
N TYR A 95 7.20 -3.24 14.13
CA TYR A 95 7.65 -3.24 12.74
C TYR A 95 6.50 -2.95 11.77
N ALA A 96 5.30 -3.46 12.06
CA ALA A 96 4.09 -3.14 11.27
C ALA A 96 3.75 -1.64 11.36
N VAL A 97 3.79 -1.07 12.57
CA VAL A 97 3.56 0.36 12.78
C VAL A 97 4.59 1.20 12.05
N LYS A 98 5.88 0.87 12.19
CA LYS A 98 6.99 1.56 11.54
C LYS A 98 6.89 1.48 10.02
N HIS A 99 6.54 0.31 9.48
CA HIS A 99 6.32 0.13 8.04
C HIS A 99 5.21 1.04 7.54
N LEU A 100 4.03 1.01 8.16
CA LEU A 100 2.90 1.85 7.77
C LEU A 100 3.26 3.34 7.80
N PHE A 101 3.99 3.80 8.82
CA PHE A 101 4.43 5.20 8.90
C PHE A 101 5.38 5.56 7.75
N ARG A 102 6.28 4.65 7.35
CA ARG A 102 7.16 4.86 6.20
C ARG A 102 6.40 4.91 4.89
N VAL A 103 5.42 4.01 4.69
CA VAL A 103 4.54 4.00 3.52
C VAL A 103 3.75 5.31 3.44
N CYS A 104 3.04 5.69 4.49
CA CYS A 104 2.27 6.95 4.54
C CYS A 104 3.13 8.20 4.33
N SER A 105 4.41 8.14 4.71
CA SER A 105 5.35 9.26 4.55
C SER A 105 6.06 9.27 3.20
N GLY A 106 5.76 8.32 2.29
CA GLY A 106 6.44 8.20 1.00
C GLY A 106 7.91 7.78 1.08
N LEU A 107 8.37 7.31 2.25
CA LEU A 107 9.74 6.83 2.49
C LEU A 107 9.99 5.43 1.92
N ASP A 108 8.91 4.72 1.63
CA ASP A 108 8.95 3.38 1.02
C ASP A 108 8.34 3.36 -0.38
N SER A 109 8.12 4.52 -1.00
CA SER A 109 7.61 4.62 -2.38
C SER A 109 8.74 4.41 -3.40
N MET A 110 8.38 3.97 -4.61
CA MET A 110 9.32 3.90 -5.75
C MET A 110 9.94 5.26 -6.03
N VAL A 111 9.13 6.32 -5.89
CA VAL A 111 9.58 7.70 -5.91
C VAL A 111 9.53 8.26 -4.49
N LEU A 112 10.69 8.54 -3.91
CA LEU A 112 10.80 9.00 -2.53
C LEU A 112 10.10 10.35 -2.34
N GLY A 113 9.18 10.41 -1.37
CA GLY A 113 8.42 11.62 -1.04
C GLY A 113 7.15 11.87 -1.87
N GLU A 114 6.79 10.93 -2.75
CA GLU A 114 5.58 10.99 -3.57
C GLU A 114 4.33 11.32 -2.72
N PRO A 115 3.59 12.41 -3.00
CA PRO A 115 2.40 12.79 -2.23
C PRO A 115 1.22 11.83 -2.39
N GLN A 116 1.11 11.14 -3.52
CA GLN A 116 -0.05 10.33 -3.90
C GLN A 116 -0.30 9.18 -2.93
N ILE A 117 0.75 8.51 -2.44
CA ILE A 117 0.60 7.35 -1.55
C ILE A 117 -0.19 7.67 -0.28
N LEU A 118 -0.03 8.88 0.29
CA LEU A 118 -0.78 9.27 1.48
C LEU A 118 -2.28 9.39 1.20
N GLY A 119 -2.65 9.87 0.00
CA GLY A 119 -4.03 9.91 -0.47
C GLY A 119 -4.59 8.49 -0.62
N GLN A 120 -3.89 7.63 -1.35
CA GLN A 120 -4.30 6.23 -1.57
C GLN A 120 -4.49 5.46 -0.25
N VAL A 121 -3.62 5.68 0.74
CA VAL A 121 -3.76 5.02 2.06
C VAL A 121 -4.95 5.59 2.84
N LYS A 122 -5.27 6.89 2.69
CA LYS A 122 -6.50 7.46 3.27
C LYS A 122 -7.75 6.89 2.63
N ASP A 123 -7.74 6.68 1.31
CA ASP A 123 -8.86 6.08 0.59
C ASP A 123 -9.06 4.62 1.04
N ALA A 124 -7.98 3.84 1.12
CA ALA A 124 -7.99 2.48 1.65
C ALA A 124 -8.59 2.39 3.07
N TYR A 125 -8.17 3.30 3.97
CA TYR A 125 -8.75 3.42 5.30
C TYR A 125 -10.23 3.83 5.25
N GLY A 126 -10.60 4.76 4.37
CA GLY A 126 -11.97 5.19 4.13
C GLY A 126 -12.88 4.02 3.72
N TYR A 127 -12.43 3.16 2.80
CA TYR A 127 -13.16 1.96 2.41
C TYR A 127 -13.34 1.00 3.59
N ALA A 128 -12.29 0.77 4.38
CA ALA A 128 -12.38 -0.08 5.57
C ALA A 128 -13.37 0.47 6.63
N LEU A 129 -13.46 1.79 6.79
CA LEU A 129 -14.49 2.41 7.63
C LEU A 129 -15.90 2.22 7.07
N GLN A 130 -16.10 2.44 5.76
CA GLN A 130 -17.39 2.27 5.10
C GLN A 130 -17.92 0.84 5.22
N HIS A 131 -17.02 -0.15 5.11
CA HIS A 131 -17.33 -1.57 5.23
C HIS A 131 -17.22 -2.12 6.66
N LYS A 132 -16.98 -1.25 7.66
CA LYS A 132 -16.91 -1.61 9.09
C LYS A 132 -15.85 -2.67 9.43
N THR A 133 -14.77 -2.71 8.67
CA THR A 133 -13.62 -3.60 8.94
C THR A 133 -12.51 -2.91 9.72
N ALA A 134 -12.48 -1.57 9.73
CA ALA A 134 -11.62 -0.80 10.63
C ALA A 134 -12.34 -0.52 11.97
N GLY A 135 -11.71 -0.90 13.08
CA GLY A 135 -12.21 -0.66 14.42
C GLY A 135 -11.34 0.31 15.21
N VAL A 136 -11.37 0.19 16.53
CA VAL A 136 -10.72 1.16 17.44
C VAL A 136 -9.21 1.19 17.25
N ILE A 137 -8.58 0.04 17.00
CA ILE A 137 -7.12 -0.04 16.89
C ILE A 137 -6.66 0.52 15.55
N MET A 138 -7.31 0.15 14.44
CA MET A 138 -7.02 0.68 13.11
C MET A 138 -7.26 2.19 13.06
N ASN A 139 -8.34 2.69 13.67
CA ASN A 139 -8.60 4.13 13.71
C ASN A 139 -7.44 4.88 14.39
N LYS A 140 -7.00 4.42 15.56
CA LYS A 140 -5.84 5.03 16.26
C LYS A 140 -4.57 4.96 15.42
N LEU A 141 -4.29 3.80 14.81
CA LEU A 141 -3.10 3.58 14.00
C LEU A 141 -3.04 4.50 12.77
N PHE A 142 -4.09 4.53 11.96
CA PHE A 142 -4.13 5.29 10.73
C PHE A 142 -4.15 6.80 10.99
N HIS A 143 -4.91 7.28 11.99
CA HIS A 143 -4.85 8.70 12.37
C HIS A 143 -3.45 9.10 12.84
N LYS A 144 -2.74 8.25 13.59
CA LYS A 144 -1.36 8.51 13.98
C LYS A 144 -0.43 8.48 12.76
N ALA A 145 -0.60 7.53 11.84
CA ALA A 145 0.19 7.44 10.62
C ALA A 145 0.05 8.70 9.75
N PHE A 146 -1.16 9.23 9.59
CA PHE A 146 -1.40 10.47 8.85
C PHE A 146 -0.79 11.69 9.53
N SER A 147 -0.86 11.77 10.86
CA SER A 147 -0.20 12.83 11.64
C SER A 147 1.32 12.78 11.47
N VAL A 148 1.91 11.59 11.55
CA VAL A 148 3.36 11.38 11.35
C VAL A 148 3.79 11.74 9.94
N ALA A 149 3.04 11.30 8.92
CA ALA A 149 3.32 11.64 7.52
C ALA A 149 3.27 13.15 7.27
N LYS A 150 2.27 13.85 7.83
CA LYS A 150 2.19 15.31 7.78
C LYS A 150 3.43 15.94 8.42
N ARG A 151 3.81 15.49 9.61
CA ARG A 151 4.98 15.99 10.34
C ARG A 151 6.28 15.82 9.55
N ILE A 152 6.51 14.63 8.98
CA ILE A 152 7.70 14.35 8.16
C ILE A 152 7.74 15.28 6.95
N ARG A 153 6.61 15.52 6.27
CA ARG A 153 6.58 16.43 5.12
C ARG A 153 6.84 17.88 5.49
N THR A 154 6.38 18.33 6.66
CA THR A 154 6.54 19.73 7.11
C THR A 154 7.88 20.00 7.77
N GLU A 155 8.42 19.04 8.51
CA GLU A 155 9.66 19.18 9.31
C GLU A 155 10.91 18.72 8.54
N THR A 156 10.76 18.13 7.35
CA THR A 156 11.88 17.64 6.53
C THR A 156 11.77 18.08 5.07
N LYS A 157 12.85 17.89 4.32
CA LYS A 157 12.88 18.19 2.87
C LYS A 157 12.14 17.16 2.00
N ILE A 158 11.58 16.09 2.58
CA ILE A 158 10.90 15.03 1.81
C ILE A 158 9.71 15.58 1.02
N GLY A 159 8.99 16.57 1.56
CA GLY A 159 7.87 17.23 0.86
C GLY A 159 8.29 18.35 -0.11
N SER A 160 9.58 18.71 -0.15
CA SER A 160 10.07 19.91 -0.86
C SER A 160 10.52 19.66 -2.30
N SER A 161 10.69 18.39 -2.69
CA SER A 161 11.02 18.02 -4.05
C SER A 161 9.84 17.25 -4.63
N ALA A 162 9.17 17.83 -5.63
CA ALA A 162 8.13 17.17 -6.40
C ALA A 162 8.74 16.12 -7.34
N VAL A 163 9.37 15.09 -6.77
CA VAL A 163 9.72 13.91 -7.54
C VAL A 163 8.42 13.11 -7.63
N SER A 164 7.69 13.28 -8.73
CA SER A 164 6.59 12.40 -9.11
C SER A 164 7.09 11.39 -10.15
N ILE A 165 6.32 10.33 -10.40
CA ILE A 165 6.60 9.41 -11.51
C ILE A 165 6.64 10.18 -12.84
N SER A 166 5.72 11.13 -13.04
CA SER A 166 5.70 11.98 -14.24
C SER A 166 6.96 12.84 -14.35
N TYR A 167 7.44 13.41 -13.24
CA TYR A 167 8.71 14.14 -13.23
C TYR A 167 9.89 13.21 -13.55
N ALA A 168 9.93 12.02 -12.94
CA ALA A 168 10.96 11.02 -13.23
C ALA A 168 10.95 10.59 -14.70
N ALA A 169 9.77 10.45 -15.33
CA ALA A 169 9.63 10.15 -16.75
C ALA A 169 10.19 11.28 -17.64
N VAL A 170 9.91 12.54 -17.30
CA VAL A 170 10.48 13.70 -18.02
C VAL A 170 12.00 13.79 -17.85
N GLU A 171 12.52 13.58 -16.65
CA GLU A 171 13.95 13.55 -16.39
C GLU A 171 14.66 12.41 -17.12
N LEU A 172 14.03 11.23 -17.19
CA LEU A 172 14.52 10.11 -17.98
C LEU A 172 14.56 10.47 -19.47
N ALA A 173 13.51 11.10 -20.00
CA ALA A 173 13.49 11.58 -21.38
C ALA A 173 14.60 12.60 -21.66
N ARG A 174 14.87 13.55 -20.74
CA ARG A 174 15.99 14.49 -20.84
C ARG A 174 17.36 13.80 -20.82
N LYS A 175 17.54 12.75 -20.01
CA LYS A 175 18.78 11.97 -20.03
C LYS A 175 19.02 11.25 -21.36
N ILE A 176 17.95 10.76 -22.00
CA ILE A 176 18.03 10.02 -23.28
C ILE A 176 18.21 10.98 -24.47
N PHE A 177 17.48 12.09 -24.50
CA PHE A 177 17.40 12.99 -25.67
C PHE A 177 18.13 14.34 -25.48
N GLY A 178 18.66 14.62 -24.28
CA GLY A 178 19.24 15.91 -23.92
C GLY A 178 18.18 16.99 -23.71
N THR A 179 17.98 17.83 -24.72
CA THR A 179 16.92 18.84 -24.71
C THR A 179 15.62 18.27 -25.29
N LEU A 180 14.51 18.60 -24.64
CA LEU A 180 13.16 18.30 -25.14
C LEU A 180 12.58 19.47 -25.96
N GLU A 181 13.31 20.57 -26.09
CA GLU A 181 12.89 21.71 -26.89
C GLU A 181 12.76 21.34 -28.36
N GLY A 182 11.63 21.70 -28.99
CA GLY A 182 11.30 21.32 -30.36
C GLY A 182 10.94 19.85 -30.58
N LYS A 183 10.81 19.04 -29.52
CA LYS A 183 10.32 17.65 -29.61
C LYS A 183 8.81 17.61 -29.52
N MET A 184 8.20 16.72 -30.30
CA MET A 184 6.77 16.43 -30.20
C MET A 184 6.56 15.39 -29.09
N VAL A 185 5.66 15.69 -28.15
CA VAL A 185 5.31 14.80 -27.04
C VAL A 185 3.89 14.30 -27.24
N MET A 186 3.69 12.99 -27.13
CA MET A 186 2.37 12.36 -27.14
C MET A 186 2.07 11.82 -25.75
N LEU A 187 0.99 12.30 -25.14
CA LEU A 187 0.45 11.78 -23.89
C LEU A 187 -0.74 10.87 -24.20
N ILE A 188 -0.67 9.60 -23.81
CA ILE A 188 -1.78 8.66 -23.95
C ILE A 188 -2.36 8.41 -22.56
N GLY A 189 -3.61 8.86 -22.36
CA GLY A 189 -4.30 8.81 -21.06
C GLY A 189 -4.12 10.10 -20.24
N ALA A 190 -5.21 10.56 -19.62
CA ALA A 190 -5.26 11.79 -18.81
C ALA A 190 -5.74 11.51 -17.36
N GLY A 191 -5.42 10.32 -16.84
CA GLY A 191 -5.73 9.96 -15.45
C GLY A 191 -4.86 10.71 -14.44
N GLU A 192 -5.37 10.86 -13.21
CA GLU A 192 -4.67 11.44 -12.05
C GLU A 192 -3.69 10.46 -11.37
#